data_AF-A0A7X8QNB0-F1
#
_entry.id   AF-A0A7X8QNB0-F1
#
_cell.length_a   1.000
_cell.length_b   1.000
_cell.length_c   1.000
_cell.angle_alpha   90.00
_cell.angle_beta   90.00
_cell.angle_gamma   90.00
#
_symmetry.space_group_name_H-M   'P 1'
#
loop_
_entity.id
_entity.type
_entity.pdbx_description
1 polymer ?
#
loop_
_entity_poly.entity_id
_entity_poly.type
_entity_poly.pdbx_seq_one_letter_code
_entity_poly.pdbx_strand_id
1 'polypeptide(L)' 'EFGLTLDSNPEFTSSVLVAYARAAYALQKEGYTGAKTVLDIPPRHLSWKSQEELQKEVL' A
#
# COMPACT_ATOMS: atom_id res chain seq x y z
N GLU A 1 -13.81 10.00 13.75
CA GLU A 1 -13.54 8.56 13.55
C GLU A 1 -13.44 8.26 12.06
N PHE A 2 -12.72 7.20 11.71
CA PHE A 2 -12.68 6.68 10.35
C PHE A 2 -13.62 5.47 10.28
N GLY A 3 -14.55 5.47 9.32
CA GLY A 3 -15.54 4.40 9.12
C GLY A 3 -15.46 3.85 7.71
N LEU A 4 -15.69 2.55 7.54
CA LEU A 4 -15.76 1.86 6.25
C LEU A 4 -17.17 1.33 6.02
N THR A 5 -17.78 1.73 4.90
CA THR A 5 -19.00 1.11 4.36
C THR A 5 -18.58 0.25 3.19
N LEU A 6 -18.81 -1.07 3.29
CA LEU A 6 -18.32 -2.04 2.32
C LEU A 6 -19.49 -2.87 1.77
N ASP A 7 -19.61 -2.93 0.44
CA ASP A 7 -20.53 -3.85 -0.23
C ASP A 7 -20.04 -5.29 -0.14
N SER A 8 -18.71 -5.50 -0.23
CA SER A 8 -18.06 -6.81 -0.12
C SER A 8 -16.77 -6.71 0.69
N ASN A 9 -16.78 -7.25 1.91
CA ASN A 9 -15.61 -7.29 2.79
C ASN A 9 -14.44 -8.12 2.22
N PRO A 10 -14.66 -9.31 1.61
CA PRO A 10 -13.58 -10.07 0.98
C PRO A 10 -12.91 -9.34 -0.19
N GLU A 11 -13.66 -8.62 -1.01
CA GLU A 11 -13.10 -7.86 -2.14
C GLU A 11 -12.30 -6.64 -1.68
N PHE A 12 -12.82 -5.91 -0.68
CA PHE A 12 -12.07 -4.82 -0.07
C PHE A 12 -10.76 -5.32 0.54
N THR A 13 -10.82 -6.41 1.31
CA THR A 13 -9.64 -7.04 1.90
C THR A 13 -8.64 -7.45 0.83
N SER A 14 -9.10 -8.09 -0.25
CA SER A 14 -8.24 -8.52 -1.35
C SER A 14 -7.59 -7.34 -2.07
N SER A 15 -8.32 -6.23 -2.24
CA SER A 15 -7.79 -5.00 -2.83
C SER A 15 -6.66 -4.41 -1.97
N VAL A 16 -6.83 -4.41 -0.64
CA VAL A 16 -5.78 -4.01 0.30
C VAL A 16 -4.57 -4.96 0.18
N LEU A 17 -4.78 -6.28 0.15
CA LEU A 17 -3.69 -7.26 -0.01
C LEU A 17 -2.88 -7.02 -1.29
N VAL A 18 -3.53 -6.73 -2.42
CA VAL A 18 -2.84 -6.43 -3.69
C VAL A 18 -2.00 -5.14 -3.59
N ALA A 19 -2.50 -4.11 -2.90
CA ALA A 19 -1.72 -2.90 -2.66
C ALA A 19 -0.47 -3.17 -1.80
N TYR A 20 -0.58 -3.99 -0.75
CA TYR A 20 0.56 -4.37 0.09
C TYR A 20 1.52 -5.34 -0.60
N ALA A 21 1.06 -6.18 -1.54
CA ALA A 21 1.94 -7.02 -2.34
C ALA A 21 2.91 -6.18 -3.20
N ARG A 22 2.44 -5.04 -3.74
CA ARG A 22 3.30 -4.07 -4.43
C ARG A 22 4.36 -3.51 -3.50
N ALA A 23 3.99 -3.16 -2.27
CA ALA A 23 4.93 -2.66 -1.29
C ALA A 23 5.99 -3.70 -0.91
N ALA A 24 5.58 -4.96 -0.69
CA ALA A 24 6.49 -6.06 -0.40
C ALA A 24 7.51 -6.26 -1.54
N TYR A 25 7.06 -6.17 -2.80
CA TYR A 25 7.94 -6.25 -3.96
C TYR A 25 8.92 -5.08 -4.07
N ALA A 26 8.48 -3.85 -3.80
CA ALA A 26 9.35 -2.68 -3.79
C ALA A 26 10.43 -2.80 -2.70
N LEU A 27 10.04 -3.18 -1.48
CA LEU A 27 10.95 -3.37 -0.36
C LEU A 27 11.97 -4.49 -0.62
N GLN A 28 11.56 -5.58 -1.27
CA GLN A 28 12.48 -6.63 -1.71
C GLN A 28 13.55 -6.09 -2.66
N LYS A 29 13.18 -5.24 -3.63
CA LYS A 29 14.13 -4.59 -4.54
C LYS A 29 15.10 -3.64 -3.84
N GLU A 30 14.67 -3.05 -2.74
CA GLU A 30 15.49 -2.19 -1.87
C GLU A 30 16.36 -2.99 -0.90
N GLY A 31 16.28 -4.33 -0.91
CA GLY A 31 17.10 -5.22 -0.09
C GLY A 31 16.53 -5.53 1.30
N TYR A 32 15.32 -5.10 1.61
CA TYR A 32 14.67 -5.44 2.88
C TYR A 32 14.23 -6.90 2.92
N THR A 33 14.35 -7.51 4.10
CA THR A 33 13.89 -8.88 4.39
C THR A 33 13.24 -8.94 5.78
N GLY A 34 12.53 -10.05 6.07
CA GLY A 34 11.85 -10.27 7.34
C GLY A 34 10.40 -9.81 7.36
N ALA A 35 9.73 -10.03 8.50
CA ALA A 35 8.32 -9.69 8.68
C ALA A 35 8.13 -8.17 8.86
N LYS A 36 7.07 -7.63 8.27
CA LYS A 36 6.64 -6.24 8.36
C LYS A 36 5.14 -6.18 8.59
N THR A 37 4.68 -5.16 9.29
CA THR A 37 3.27 -4.84 9.51
C THR A 37 2.89 -3.58 8.74
N VAL A 38 1.60 -3.25 8.69
CA VAL A 38 1.12 -2.02 8.04
C VAL A 38 1.74 -0.73 8.60
N LEU A 39 2.25 -0.76 9.83
CA LEU A 39 2.91 0.37 10.48
C LEU A 39 4.33 0.63 9.96
N ASP A 40 4.92 -0.37 9.29
CA ASP A 40 6.29 -0.30 8.76
C ASP A 40 6.33 0.13 7.28
N ILE A 41 5.17 0.27 6.62
CA ILE A 41 5.07 0.48 5.17
C ILE A 41 4.68 1.93 4.88
N PRO A 42 5.58 2.75 4.32
CA PRO A 42 5.23 4.09 3.88
C PRO A 42 4.12 4.04 2.81
N PRO A 43 3.08 4.91 2.88
CA PRO A 43 1.98 4.91 1.92
C PRO A 43 2.41 5.01 0.46
N ARG A 44 3.57 5.63 0.18
CA ARG A 44 4.19 5.68 -1.15
C ARG A 44 4.32 4.29 -1.79
N HIS A 45 4.73 3.27 -1.03
CA HIS A 45 4.94 1.93 -1.58
C HIS A 45 3.63 1.22 -1.96
N LEU A 46 2.48 1.75 -1.51
CA LEU A 46 1.16 1.24 -1.90
C LEU A 46 0.75 1.76 -3.29
N SER A 47 1.35 2.84 -3.78
CA SER A 47 1.07 3.38 -5.11
C SER A 47 2.00 2.80 -6.18
N TRP A 48 1.50 2.74 -7.41
CA TRP A 48 2.29 2.44 -8.61
C TRP A 48 2.85 3.70 -9.28
N LYS A 49 2.42 4.89 -8.84
CA LYS A 49 2.83 6.18 -9.38
C LYS A 49 4.22 6.59 -8.88
N SER A 50 4.88 7.45 -9.64
CA SER A 50 6.16 8.06 -9.24
C SER A 50 5.99 9.00 -8.05
N GLN A 51 7.10 9.40 -7.43
CA GLN A 51 7.06 10.38 -6.34
C GLN A 51 6.50 11.72 -6.80
N GLU A 52 6.95 12.17 -7.97
CA GLU A 52 6.58 13.43 -8.58
C GLU A 52 5.10 13.45 -8.93
N GLU A 53 4.58 12.33 -9.46
CA GLU A 53 3.15 12.16 -9.75
C GLU A 53 2.31 12.21 -8.46
N LEU A 54 2.72 11.49 -7.41
CA LEU A 54 2.03 11.53 -6.12
C LEU A 54 2.05 12.93 -5.50
N GLN A 55 3.19 13.60 -5.51
CA GLN A 55 3.31 14.96 -4.98
C GLN A 55 2.43 15.95 -5.74
N LYS A 56 2.23 15.77 -7.04
CA LYS A 56 1.39 16.67 -7.84
C LYS A 56 -0.10 16.44 -7.64
N GLU A 57 -0.52 15.20 -7.41
CA GLU A 57 -1.94 14.83 -7.40
C GLU A 57 -2.58 14.84 -6.01
N VAL A 58 -1.82 14.51 -4.96
CA VAL A 58 -2.38 14.28 -3.62
C VAL A 58 -1.79 15.17 -2.52
N LEU A 59 -0.82 16.04 -2.84
CA LEU A 59 -0.25 17.06 -1.94
C LEU A 59 -0.46 18.46 -2.53
#